data_AF-A0A2S6ZHS7-F1
#
_entry.id   AF-A0A2S6ZHS7-F1
#
_cell.length_a   1.000
_cell.length_b   1.000
_cell.length_c   1.000
_cell.angle_alpha   90.00
_cell.angle_beta   90.00
_cell.angle_gamma   90.00
#
_symmetry.space_group_name_H-M   'P 1'
#
loop_
_entity.id
_entity.type
_entity.pdbx_description
1 polymer ?
#
loop_
_entity_poly.entity_id
_entity_poly.type
_entity_poly.pdbx_seq_one_letter_code
_entity_poly.pdbx_strand_id
1 'polypeptide(L)'
;MPIAGLIEEMEQAGHLLFFRTLDSSLVPNQEELDDLGALEDVIMLGYTNGIWDNVNNMPIIRRGVTATHPNLDYEGRREFMIDAACFPGSSGSPVLLYNDGHWHQRDGNLVMGGLRIKLLGLLYAGPQHTASGDIEIVNVPTQQRVVSISRIPNNLGLIIKASRVMEMEEILSTLLKSPAA
;
A
#
# COMPACT_ATOMS: atom_id res chain seq x y z
N MET A 1 2.91 10.15 -8.97
CA MET A 1 3.62 10.18 -10.27
C MET A 1 3.19 11.41 -11.02
N PRO A 2 4.12 12.23 -11.57
CA PRO A 2 3.76 13.34 -12.42
C PRO A 2 3.35 12.79 -13.80
N ILE A 3 2.05 12.55 -14.00
CA ILE A 3 1.50 12.02 -15.26
C ILE A 3 0.85 13.10 -16.13
N ALA A 4 0.90 14.38 -15.70
CA ALA A 4 0.25 15.49 -16.40
C ALA A 4 0.71 15.61 -17.86
N GLY A 5 2.03 15.60 -18.11
CA GLY A 5 2.56 15.66 -19.47
C GLY A 5 2.10 14.49 -20.35
N LEU A 6 2.03 13.27 -19.79
CA LEU A 6 1.53 12.11 -20.51
C LEU A 6 0.04 12.25 -20.86
N ILE A 7 -0.77 12.80 -19.96
CA ILE A 7 -2.19 13.07 -20.20
C ILE A 7 -2.32 14.09 -21.35
N GLU A 8 -1.59 15.19 -21.29
CA GLU A 8 -1.59 16.23 -22.34
C GLU A 8 -1.16 15.69 -23.70
N GLU A 9 -0.09 14.90 -23.76
CA GLU A 9 0.38 14.26 -24.99
C GLU A 9 -0.66 13.31 -25.59
N MET A 10 -1.32 12.49 -24.76
CA MET A 10 -2.34 11.56 -25.21
C MET A 10 -3.61 12.27 -25.68
N GLU A 11 -4.02 13.34 -24.99
CA GLU A 11 -5.15 14.17 -25.41
C GLU A 11 -4.87 14.83 -26.77
N GLN A 12 -3.65 15.36 -26.99
CA GLN A 12 -3.24 15.90 -28.29
C GLN A 12 -3.23 14.86 -29.41
N ALA A 13 -2.89 13.61 -29.08
CA ALA A 13 -2.94 12.47 -30.00
C ALA A 13 -4.38 11.95 -30.25
N GLY A 14 -5.40 12.54 -29.61
CA GLY A 14 -6.80 12.13 -29.75
C GLY A 14 -7.17 10.89 -28.92
N HIS A 15 -6.38 10.56 -27.91
CA HIS A 15 -6.62 9.44 -26.99
C HIS A 15 -7.09 9.95 -25.63
N LEU A 16 -8.19 9.37 -25.12
CA LEU A 16 -8.67 9.64 -23.76
C LEU A 16 -8.18 8.55 -22.81
N LEU A 17 -7.35 8.93 -21.84
CA LEU A 17 -6.86 8.00 -20.82
C LEU A 17 -7.92 7.77 -19.75
N PHE A 18 -8.19 6.51 -19.43
CA PHE A 18 -8.97 6.17 -18.25
C PHE A 18 -8.07 6.13 -17.02
N PHE A 19 -8.39 6.93 -16.01
CA PHE A 19 -7.76 6.85 -14.69
C PHE A 19 -8.74 7.24 -13.58
N ARG A 20 -8.38 6.85 -12.35
CA ARG A 20 -9.05 7.25 -11.12
C ARG A 20 -8.01 7.75 -10.14
N THR A 21 -8.29 8.89 -9.53
CA THR A 21 -7.44 9.49 -8.50
C THR A 21 -7.99 9.12 -7.13
N LEU A 22 -7.09 8.98 -6.15
CA LEU A 22 -7.46 8.97 -4.75
C LEU A 22 -7.30 10.41 -4.26
N ASP A 23 -8.41 11.05 -3.91
CA ASP A 23 -8.41 12.38 -3.32
C ASP A 23 -8.48 12.31 -1.78
N SER A 24 -8.31 13.47 -1.14
CA SER A 24 -8.25 13.57 0.32
C SER A 24 -9.57 13.20 1.02
N SER A 25 -10.71 13.17 0.34
CA SER A 25 -11.99 12.74 0.93
C SER A 25 -12.02 11.24 1.26
N LEU A 26 -11.14 10.46 0.63
CA LEU A 26 -10.97 9.04 0.94
C LEU A 26 -10.09 8.81 2.16
N VAL A 27 -9.36 9.80 2.66
CA VAL A 27 -8.59 9.68 3.90
C VAL A 27 -9.58 9.66 5.07
N PRO A 28 -9.52 8.64 5.95
CA PRO A 28 -10.46 8.56 7.07
C PRO A 28 -10.19 9.69 8.07
N ASN A 29 -11.26 10.31 8.56
CA ASN A 29 -11.17 11.25 9.68
C ASN A 29 -11.05 10.49 11.02
N GLN A 30 -10.86 11.22 12.13
CA GLN A 30 -10.67 10.59 13.44
C GLN A 30 -11.89 9.79 13.91
N GLU A 31 -13.11 10.27 13.65
CA GLU A 31 -14.35 9.56 14.00
C GLU A 31 -14.45 8.23 13.23
N GLU A 32 -14.14 8.25 11.94
CA GLU A 32 -14.10 7.04 11.09
C GLU A 32 -13.01 6.06 11.54
N LEU A 33 -11.87 6.55 12.03
CA LEU A 33 -10.80 5.72 12.61
C LEU A 33 -11.18 5.15 13.99
N ASP A 34 -11.95 5.90 14.77
CA ASP A 34 -12.47 5.50 16.07
C ASP A 34 -13.60 4.49 15.95
N ASP A 35 -14.33 4.48 14.84
CA ASP A 35 -15.41 3.50 14.56
C ASP A 35 -14.90 2.18 13.97
N LEU A 36 -13.61 2.08 13.65
CA LEU A 36 -13.05 0.84 13.10
C LEU A 36 -13.19 -0.33 14.09
N GLY A 37 -13.54 -1.48 13.53
CA GLY A 37 -13.53 -2.76 14.22
C GLY A 37 -12.11 -3.24 14.52
N ALA A 38 -12.00 -4.30 15.34
CA ALA A 38 -10.72 -4.92 15.64
C ALA A 38 -10.04 -5.56 14.40
N LEU A 39 -10.86 -5.98 13.43
CA LEU A 39 -10.44 -6.60 12.19
C LEU A 39 -11.22 -5.94 11.05
N GLU A 40 -10.51 -5.38 10.07
CA GLU A 40 -11.10 -4.71 8.92
C GLU A 40 -10.61 -5.36 7.62
N ASP A 41 -11.52 -5.53 6.66
CA ASP A 41 -11.19 -5.97 5.31
C ASP A 41 -10.47 -4.87 4.55
N VAL A 42 -9.35 -5.23 3.93
CA VAL A 42 -8.57 -4.33 3.10
C VAL A 42 -8.35 -4.91 1.71
N ILE A 43 -8.26 -4.01 0.74
CA ILE A 43 -7.77 -4.31 -0.60
C ILE A 43 -6.49 -3.54 -0.87
N MET A 44 -5.58 -4.18 -1.59
CA MET A 44 -4.34 -3.59 -2.07
C MET A 44 -4.32 -3.68 -3.59
N LEU A 45 -3.97 -2.57 -4.23
CA LEU A 45 -3.96 -2.44 -5.69
C LEU A 45 -2.55 -2.09 -6.16
N GLY A 46 -2.01 -2.82 -7.15
CA GLY A 46 -0.69 -2.47 -7.66
C GLY A 46 -0.21 -3.28 -8.86
N TYR A 47 0.83 -2.77 -9.51
CA TYR A 47 1.54 -3.39 -10.64
C TYR A 47 2.79 -4.13 -10.14
N THR A 48 2.58 -5.14 -9.30
CA THR A 48 3.64 -5.69 -8.44
C THR A 48 4.69 -6.46 -9.24
N ASN A 49 5.98 -6.12 -9.12
CA ASN A 49 7.08 -6.75 -9.87
C ASN A 49 6.87 -6.80 -11.40
N GLY A 50 6.13 -5.84 -11.97
CA GLY A 50 5.81 -5.91 -13.39
C GLY A 50 4.88 -7.07 -13.75
N ILE A 51 4.09 -7.55 -12.79
CA ILE A 51 2.94 -8.41 -13.03
C ILE A 51 1.71 -7.52 -13.13
N TRP A 52 1.06 -7.52 -14.28
CA TRP A 52 -0.21 -6.86 -14.54
C TRP A 52 -0.87 -7.49 -15.78
N ASP A 53 -2.15 -7.20 -15.98
CA ASP A 53 -2.79 -7.52 -17.25
C ASP A 53 -2.32 -6.53 -18.31
N ASN A 54 -1.38 -6.93 -19.15
CA ASN A 54 -0.79 -6.05 -20.15
C ASN A 54 -1.72 -5.74 -21.33
N VAL A 55 -2.73 -6.57 -21.58
CA VAL A 55 -3.69 -6.35 -22.66
C VAL A 55 -4.70 -5.28 -22.24
N ASN A 56 -5.19 -5.36 -21.01
CA ASN A 56 -6.20 -4.44 -20.50
C ASN A 56 -5.61 -3.30 -19.64
N ASN A 57 -4.30 -3.30 -19.40
CA ASN A 57 -3.59 -2.39 -18.51
C ASN A 57 -4.20 -2.33 -17.09
N MET A 58 -4.58 -3.49 -16.54
CA MET A 58 -5.23 -3.59 -15.23
C MET A 58 -4.24 -4.00 -14.13
N PRO A 59 -4.34 -3.41 -12.92
CA PRO A 59 -3.49 -3.76 -11.80
C PRO A 59 -3.87 -5.13 -11.22
N ILE A 60 -2.97 -5.69 -10.42
CA ILE A 60 -3.29 -6.84 -9.58
C ILE A 60 -4.00 -6.34 -8.32
N ILE A 61 -5.15 -6.94 -8.03
CA ILE A 61 -5.93 -6.69 -6.82
C ILE A 61 -5.65 -7.81 -5.82
N ARG A 62 -5.34 -7.45 -4.59
CA ARG A 62 -5.19 -8.39 -3.47
C ARG A 62 -6.16 -8.00 -2.37
N ARG A 63 -6.71 -9.00 -1.68
CA ARG A 63 -7.51 -8.82 -0.47
C ARG A 63 -6.74 -9.35 0.72
N GLY A 64 -6.91 -8.69 1.85
CA GLY A 64 -6.36 -9.08 3.13
C GLY A 64 -7.15 -8.45 4.26
N VAL A 65 -6.55 -8.44 5.45
CA VAL A 65 -7.14 -7.84 6.65
C VAL A 65 -6.13 -6.97 7.37
N THR A 66 -6.58 -6.08 8.24
CA THR A 66 -5.70 -5.40 9.19
C THR A 66 -5.10 -6.40 10.18
N ALA A 67 -3.78 -6.44 10.31
CA ALA A 67 -3.08 -7.25 11.31
C ALA A 67 -2.85 -6.47 12.62
N THR A 68 -2.74 -5.14 12.54
CA THR A 68 -2.83 -4.24 13.70
C THR A 68 -3.86 -3.14 13.45
N HIS A 69 -4.41 -2.58 14.52
CA HIS A 69 -5.47 -1.57 14.42
C HIS A 69 -4.98 -0.26 13.75
N PRO A 70 -5.61 0.23 12.66
CA PRO A 70 -5.13 1.40 11.90
C PRO A 70 -5.10 2.72 12.70
N ASN A 71 -6.00 2.86 13.67
CA ASN A 71 -6.04 4.03 14.56
C ASN A 71 -4.86 4.09 15.56
N LEU A 72 -4.16 2.98 15.82
CA LEU A 72 -3.04 2.93 16.77
C LEU A 72 -1.71 3.03 16.04
N ASP A 73 -0.74 3.73 16.63
CA ASP A 73 0.62 3.82 16.08
C ASP A 73 1.41 2.55 16.42
N TYR A 74 1.78 1.78 15.39
CA TYR A 74 2.52 0.55 15.55
C TYR A 74 3.95 0.83 16.02
N GLU A 75 4.30 0.34 17.22
CA GLU A 75 5.59 0.58 17.88
C GLU A 75 5.95 2.07 18.01
N GLY A 76 4.95 2.93 18.21
CA GLY A 76 5.12 4.38 18.30
C GLY A 76 5.45 5.08 16.97
N ARG A 77 5.41 4.34 15.86
CA ARG A 77 5.51 4.89 14.51
C ARG A 77 4.11 5.05 13.93
N ARG A 78 3.90 6.09 13.11
CA ARG A 78 2.64 6.39 12.43
C ARG A 78 2.37 5.43 11.26
N GLU A 79 2.29 4.16 11.62
CA GLU A 79 2.22 2.99 10.77
C GLU A 79 1.26 1.98 11.36
N PHE A 80 0.82 1.01 10.55
CA PHE A 80 0.10 -0.18 11.00
C PHE A 80 0.45 -1.37 10.10
N MET A 81 0.05 -2.57 10.50
CA MET A 81 0.32 -3.80 9.77
C MET A 81 -0.95 -4.37 9.14
N ILE A 82 -0.81 -4.99 7.97
CA ILE A 82 -1.83 -5.82 7.32
C ILE A 82 -1.33 -7.25 7.14
N ASP A 83 -2.28 -8.19 7.11
CA ASP A 83 -2.06 -9.54 6.61
C ASP A 83 -2.66 -9.64 5.20
N ALA A 84 -1.78 -9.68 4.22
CA ALA A 84 -2.10 -9.81 2.81
C ALA A 84 -0.90 -10.40 2.09
N ALA A 85 -1.10 -10.94 0.89
CA ALA A 85 0.01 -11.37 0.03
C ALA A 85 0.93 -10.19 -0.37
N CYS A 86 1.82 -9.78 0.52
CA CYS A 86 2.77 -8.67 0.39
C CYS A 86 4.10 -9.22 -0.09
N PHE A 87 4.27 -9.26 -1.41
CA PHE A 87 5.49 -9.72 -2.05
C PHE A 87 6.43 -8.54 -2.36
N PRO A 88 7.74 -8.78 -2.56
CA PRO A 88 8.63 -7.76 -3.11
C PRO A 88 8.01 -7.07 -4.34
N GLY A 89 8.26 -5.78 -4.52
CA GLY A 89 7.67 -4.98 -5.58
C GLY A 89 6.20 -4.59 -5.40
N SER A 90 5.58 -4.92 -4.26
CA SER A 90 4.30 -4.32 -3.85
C SER A 90 4.45 -2.97 -3.13
N SER A 91 5.69 -2.51 -2.88
CA SER A 91 5.96 -1.19 -2.28
C SER A 91 5.31 -0.06 -3.08
N GLY A 92 4.72 0.89 -2.38
CA GLY A 92 3.95 2.01 -2.93
C GLY A 92 2.49 1.69 -3.25
N SER A 93 2.04 0.44 -3.10
CA SER A 93 0.65 0.07 -3.39
C SER A 93 -0.29 0.71 -2.36
N PRO A 94 -1.37 1.40 -2.79
CA PRO A 94 -2.40 1.88 -1.88
C PRO A 94 -3.12 0.71 -1.22
N VAL A 95 -3.38 0.88 0.08
CA VAL A 95 -4.19 -0.03 0.89
C VAL A 95 -5.47 0.68 1.27
N LEU A 96 -6.58 0.17 0.75
CA LEU A 96 -7.91 0.71 0.95
C LEU A 96 -8.68 -0.21 1.89
N LEU A 97 -9.33 0.38 2.89
CA LEU A 97 -10.45 -0.25 3.54
C LEU A 97 -11.58 -0.38 2.52
N TYR A 98 -12.17 -1.58 2.44
CA TYR A 98 -13.20 -1.87 1.44
C TYR A 98 -14.26 -2.79 2.02
N ASN A 99 -15.47 -2.25 2.20
CA ASN A 99 -16.66 -3.04 2.48
C ASN A 99 -17.73 -2.73 1.43
N ASP A 100 -18.33 -3.79 0.88
CA ASP A 100 -19.43 -3.70 -0.07
C ASP A 100 -20.63 -4.46 0.51
N GLY A 101 -21.74 -3.75 0.67
CA GLY A 101 -22.99 -4.30 1.20
C GLY A 101 -23.17 -4.11 2.70
N HIS A 102 -22.23 -4.50 3.55
CA HIS A 102 -22.36 -4.36 5.00
C HIS A 102 -21.02 -4.28 5.73
N TRP A 103 -21.03 -3.70 6.94
CA TRP A 103 -19.90 -3.74 7.88
C TRP A 103 -20.37 -3.52 9.32
N HIS A 104 -19.53 -3.92 10.26
CA HIS A 104 -19.77 -3.67 11.69
C HIS A 104 -19.09 -2.38 12.12
N GLN A 105 -19.80 -1.62 12.94
CA GLN A 105 -19.27 -0.50 13.71
C GLN A 105 -18.64 -1.00 15.00
N ARG A 106 -17.79 -0.17 15.63
CA ARG A 106 -17.10 -0.57 16.87
C ARG A 106 -18.06 -0.87 18.02
N ASP A 107 -19.20 -0.19 18.07
CA ASP A 107 -20.23 -0.41 19.09
C ASP A 107 -21.05 -1.71 18.89
N GLY A 108 -20.74 -2.48 17.84
CA GLY A 108 -21.41 -3.72 17.48
C GLY A 108 -22.61 -3.53 16.55
N ASN A 109 -22.99 -2.29 16.22
CA ASN A 109 -24.02 -2.02 15.25
C ASN A 109 -23.61 -2.50 13.85
N LEU A 110 -24.59 -2.97 13.09
CA LEU A 110 -24.41 -3.47 11.74
C LEU A 110 -24.97 -2.44 10.76
N VAL A 111 -24.10 -1.87 9.94
CA VAL A 111 -24.51 -1.01 8.83
C VAL A 111 -24.85 -1.89 7.66
N MET A 112 -26.06 -1.71 7.13
CA MET A 112 -26.60 -2.46 5.99
C MET A 112 -26.82 -1.54 4.80
N GLY A 113 -26.37 -1.99 3.63
CA GLY A 113 -26.45 -1.25 2.38
C GLY A 113 -25.39 -0.14 2.32
N GLY A 114 -24.54 -0.20 1.29
CA GLY A 114 -23.56 0.86 1.03
C GLY A 114 -22.21 0.33 0.57
N LEU A 115 -21.34 1.27 0.21
CA LEU A 115 -19.97 1.03 -0.21
C LEU A 115 -19.07 1.91 0.65
N ARG A 116 -18.23 1.29 1.47
CA ARG A 116 -17.26 1.97 2.33
C ARG A 116 -15.88 1.78 1.74
N ILE A 117 -15.32 2.87 1.20
CA ILE A 117 -13.95 2.90 0.65
C ILE A 117 -13.19 4.01 1.35
N LYS A 118 -12.07 3.66 2.00
CA LYS A 118 -11.17 4.64 2.64
C LYS A 118 -9.72 4.27 2.40
N LEU A 119 -8.88 5.25 2.08
CA LEU A 119 -7.43 5.07 1.97
C LEU A 119 -6.82 5.02 3.37
N LEU A 120 -6.38 3.84 3.80
CA LEU A 120 -5.72 3.68 5.10
C LEU A 120 -4.24 4.05 5.02
N GLY A 121 -3.60 3.84 3.88
CA GLY A 121 -2.19 4.20 3.69
C GLY A 121 -1.52 3.53 2.50
N LEU A 122 -0.19 3.54 2.50
CA LEU A 122 0.65 2.97 1.45
C LEU A 122 1.54 1.87 2.03
N LEU A 123 1.57 0.70 1.37
CA LEU A 123 2.51 -0.37 1.70
C LEU A 123 3.94 0.09 1.38
N TYR A 124 4.87 -0.04 2.33
CA TYR A 124 6.28 0.36 2.10
C TYR A 124 7.29 -0.72 2.46
N ALA A 125 6.95 -1.60 3.41
CA ALA A 125 7.83 -2.67 3.87
C ALA A 125 7.00 -3.88 4.33
N GLY A 126 7.67 -4.96 4.70
CA GLY A 126 7.07 -6.14 5.28
C GLY A 126 8.17 -7.03 5.84
N PRO A 127 7.92 -7.76 6.95
CA PRO A 127 8.92 -8.67 7.48
C PRO A 127 9.21 -9.79 6.47
N GLN A 128 10.42 -10.35 6.52
CA GLN A 128 10.83 -11.45 5.66
C GLN A 128 11.56 -12.48 6.51
N HIS A 129 11.20 -13.74 6.39
CA HIS A 129 11.97 -14.82 7.00
C HIS A 129 13.09 -15.23 6.05
N THR A 130 14.32 -15.19 6.56
CA THR A 130 15.46 -15.78 5.87
C THR A 130 15.50 -17.27 6.21
N ALA A 131 15.31 -18.12 5.21
CA ALA A 131 15.64 -19.53 5.36
C ALA A 131 17.14 -19.68 5.06
N SER A 132 17.97 -19.81 6.10
CA SER A 132 19.37 -20.19 5.96
C SER A 132 19.44 -21.71 5.93
N GLY A 133 19.71 -22.30 4.77
CA GLY A 133 20.31 -23.64 4.74
C GLY A 133 21.81 -23.46 5.02
N ASP A 134 22.38 -24.19 5.99
CA ASP A 134 23.79 -24.05 6.34
C ASP A 134 24.69 -24.15 5.11
N ILE A 135 25.58 -23.17 4.95
CA ILE A 135 26.65 -23.20 3.95
C ILE A 135 27.95 -23.22 4.74
N GLU A 136 28.49 -24.41 4.96
CA GLU A 136 29.88 -24.55 5.37
C GLU A 136 30.78 -24.10 4.21
N ILE A 137 31.53 -23.03 4.44
CA ILE A 137 32.68 -22.67 3.61
C ILE A 137 33.81 -23.61 3.99
N VAL A 138 33.91 -24.75 3.32
CA VAL A 138 35.16 -25.54 3.38
C VAL A 138 36.19 -24.77 2.55
N ASN A 139 37.22 -24.23 3.22
CA ASN A 139 38.32 -23.54 2.55
C ASN A 139 38.98 -24.48 1.53
N VAL A 140 38.72 -24.27 0.24
CA VAL A 140 39.56 -24.82 -0.83
C VAL A 140 40.08 -23.63 -1.64
N PRO A 141 41.41 -23.44 -1.76
CA PRO A 141 41.98 -22.23 -2.31
C PRO A 141 41.87 -22.24 -3.83
N THR A 142 40.73 -21.87 -4.44
CA THR A 142 40.64 -21.29 -5.81
C THR A 142 39.25 -20.91 -6.36
N GLN A 143 38.11 -21.01 -5.65
CA GLN A 143 36.82 -20.61 -6.25
C GLN A 143 35.93 -19.78 -5.32
N GLN A 144 35.66 -18.53 -5.73
CA GLN A 144 34.59 -17.69 -5.16
C GLN A 144 33.24 -18.32 -5.52
N ARG A 145 32.45 -18.70 -4.51
CA ARG A 145 31.12 -19.29 -4.70
C ARG A 145 30.05 -18.30 -4.25
N VAL A 146 29.16 -17.94 -5.17
CA VAL A 146 28.01 -17.04 -4.95
C VAL A 146 26.98 -17.76 -4.08
N VAL A 147 26.49 -17.08 -3.04
CA VAL A 147 25.48 -17.61 -2.11
C VAL A 147 24.08 -17.10 -2.48
N SER A 148 23.13 -17.99 -2.68
CA SER A 148 21.71 -17.67 -2.87
C SER A 148 20.99 -17.61 -1.52
N ILE A 149 20.63 -16.42 -1.04
CA ILE A 149 19.76 -16.26 0.13
C ILE A 149 18.30 -16.30 -0.33
N SER A 150 17.57 -17.36 0.01
CA SER A 150 16.12 -17.43 -0.25
C SER A 150 15.36 -16.76 0.89
N ARG A 151 14.65 -15.68 0.57
CA ARG A 151 13.77 -14.97 1.50
C ARG A 151 12.33 -15.45 1.29
N ILE A 152 11.71 -15.92 2.36
CA ILE A 152 10.32 -16.36 2.35
C ILE A 152 9.46 -15.22 2.93
N PRO A 153 8.55 -14.63 2.14
CA PRO A 153 7.59 -13.64 2.63
C PRO A 153 6.63 -14.30 3.64
N ASN A 154 6.25 -13.57 4.67
CA ASN A 154 5.32 -14.02 5.69
C ASN A 154 3.93 -13.36 5.56
N ASN A 155 3.60 -12.84 4.38
CA ASN A 155 2.32 -12.20 4.06
C ASN A 155 1.95 -11.01 4.98
N LEU A 156 2.93 -10.37 5.60
CA LEU A 156 2.71 -9.18 6.40
C LEU A 156 3.23 -7.95 5.66
N GLY A 157 2.46 -6.87 5.74
CA GLY A 157 2.81 -5.58 5.15
C GLY A 157 2.76 -4.47 6.18
N LEU A 158 3.82 -3.67 6.26
CA LEU A 158 3.86 -2.42 7.01
C LEU A 158 3.37 -1.27 6.13
N ILE A 159 2.40 -0.55 6.65
CA ILE A 159 1.68 0.52 5.96
C ILE A 159 2.01 1.86 6.63
N ILE A 160 2.47 2.82 5.85
CA ILE A 160 2.54 4.22 6.28
C ILE A 160 1.12 4.78 6.22
N LYS A 161 0.62 5.32 7.34
CA LYS A 161 -0.76 5.83 7.45
C LYS A 161 -1.03 6.95 6.44
N ALA A 162 -2.24 7.01 5.89
CA ALA A 162 -2.65 8.01 4.90
C ALA A 162 -2.49 9.46 5.39
N SER A 163 -2.66 9.72 6.68
CA SER A 163 -2.41 11.04 7.29
C SER A 163 -0.98 11.55 7.05
N ARG A 164 -0.01 10.65 6.85
CA ARG A 164 1.39 10.99 6.53
C ARG A 164 1.54 11.54 5.12
N VAL A 165 0.74 11.04 4.20
CA VAL A 165 0.72 11.51 2.82
C VAL A 165 0.20 12.94 2.76
N MET A 166 -0.82 13.25 3.56
CA MET A 166 -1.38 14.61 3.66
C MET A 166 -0.35 15.63 4.17
N GLU A 167 0.53 15.25 5.09
CA GLU A 167 1.57 16.15 5.57
C GLU A 167 2.64 16.47 4.51
N MET A 168 2.80 15.62 3.50
CA MET A 168 3.65 15.95 2.35
C MET A 168 3.06 17.08 1.51
N GLU A 169 1.73 17.22 1.47
CA GLU A 169 1.06 18.29 0.72
C GLU A 169 1.46 19.67 1.24
N GLU A 170 1.52 19.84 2.57
CA GLU A 170 1.95 21.10 3.19
C GLU A 170 3.39 21.46 2.81
N ILE A 171 4.30 20.48 2.88
CA ILE A 171 5.71 20.64 2.53
C ILE A 171 5.84 20.99 1.05
N LEU A 172 5.18 20.25 0.16
CA LEU A 172 5.20 20.48 -1.28
C LEU A 172 4.61 21.85 -1.64
N SER A 173 3.52 22.25 -0.98
CA SER A 173 2.91 23.56 -1.22
C SER A 173 3.86 24.72 -0.87
N THR A 174 4.70 24.53 0.16
CA THR A 174 5.72 25.51 0.54
C THR A 174 6.84 25.55 -0.49
N LEU A 175 7.34 24.38 -0.92
CA LEU A 175 8.38 24.27 -1.94
C LEU A 175 7.96 24.85 -3.29
N LEU A 176 6.70 24.66 -3.69
CA LEU A 176 6.16 25.21 -4.95
C LEU A 176 5.93 26.73 -4.90
N LYS A 177 5.71 27.29 -3.70
CA LYS A 177 5.57 28.74 -3.49
C LYS A 177 6.90 29.46 -3.34
N SER A 178 7.97 28.75 -2.99
CA SER A 178 9.33 29.30 -3.03
C SER A 178 9.76 29.47 -4.49
N PRO A 179 10.12 30.69 -4.94
CA PRO A 179 10.68 30.84 -6.28
C PRO A 179 11.93 29.97 -6.37
N ALA A 180 12.05 29.20 -7.46
CA ALA A 180 13.26 28.46 -7.77
C ALA A 180 14.44 29.46 -7.74
N ALA A 181 15.35 29.27 -6.80
CA ALA A 181 16.57 30.05 -6.68
C ALA A 181 17.55 29.71 -7.81
#